data_AF-A0A7J4NWQ1-F1
#
_entry.id   AF-A0A7J4NWQ1-F1
#
_cell.length_a   1.000
_cell.length_b   1.000
_cell.length_c   1.000
_cell.angle_alpha   90.00
_cell.angle_beta   90.00
_cell.angle_gamma   90.00
#
_symmetry.space_group_name_H-M   'P 1'
#
loop_
_entity.id
_entity.type
_entity.pdbx_description
1 polymer ?
#
loop_
_entity_poly.entity_id
_entity_poly.type
_entity_poly.pdbx_seq_one_letter_code
_entity_poly.pdbx_strand_id
1 'polypeptide(L)'
;MNEMKALVVPKEQAETARLRLLELGCLDTKRKLSKKGEHLEIPITGGVPPEFGSYRVVWPDDAKYYAPEPTLGDLMREHLDDDKLALLPGGWQIIGDIVVISMHSDLYPVKELVGEAMLKLYPYCKSVYLDEGISGKLRRPRRELVALRDGVDDPAITVHNENGCRFRLDVT
;
A
#
# COMPACT_ATOMS: atom_id res chain seq x y z
N MET A 1 -25.04 5.85 10.38
CA MET A 1 -24.13 7.01 10.46
C MET A 1 -22.98 6.63 11.36
N ASN A 2 -21.76 6.52 10.84
CA ASN A 2 -20.58 6.31 11.69
C ASN A 2 -20.25 7.68 12.31
N GLU A 3 -20.65 7.90 13.55
CA GLU A 3 -20.35 9.14 14.27
C GLU A 3 -18.83 9.28 14.44
N MET A 4 -18.24 10.36 13.93
CA MET A 4 -16.80 10.62 13.99
C MET A 4 -16.35 10.94 15.42
N LYS A 5 -16.10 9.91 16.22
CA LYS A 5 -15.70 10.04 17.63
C LYS A 5 -14.19 10.13 17.78
N ALA A 6 -13.75 10.81 18.82
CA ALA A 6 -12.37 10.79 19.29
C ALA A 6 -12.32 10.82 20.82
N LEU A 7 -11.31 10.17 21.40
CA LEU A 7 -11.00 10.24 22.83
C LEU A 7 -10.05 11.39 23.09
N VAL A 8 -10.37 12.24 24.06
CA VAL A 8 -9.50 13.32 24.53
C VAL A 8 -8.58 12.76 25.60
N VAL A 9 -7.30 12.63 25.28
CA VAL A 9 -6.27 12.02 26.13
C VAL A 9 -5.17 13.04 26.42
N PRO A 10 -4.65 13.15 27.66
CA PRO A 10 -3.48 13.97 27.95
C PRO A 10 -2.28 13.54 27.10
N LYS A 11 -1.43 14.49 26.66
CA LYS A 11 -0.25 14.19 25.84
C LYS A 11 0.62 13.06 26.39
N GLU A 12 0.86 13.06 27.70
CA GLU A 12 1.71 12.09 28.39
C GLU A 12 1.20 10.65 28.26
N GLN A 13 -0.11 10.48 28.09
CA GLN A 13 -0.78 9.18 28.00
C GLN A 13 -1.17 8.83 26.57
N ALA A 14 -0.95 9.74 25.61
CA ALA A 14 -1.48 9.62 24.26
C ALA A 14 -0.92 8.41 23.50
N GLU A 15 0.38 8.13 23.61
CA GLU A 15 0.97 6.99 22.91
C GLU A 15 0.52 5.65 23.52
N THR A 16 0.48 5.56 24.85
CA THR A 16 -0.04 4.39 25.56
C THR A 16 -1.51 4.11 25.18
N ALA A 17 -2.34 5.15 25.20
CA ALA A 17 -3.74 5.05 24.80
C ALA A 17 -3.89 4.65 23.31
N ARG A 18 -3.09 5.24 22.43
CA ARG A 18 -3.11 4.94 20.99
C ARG A 18 -2.76 3.48 20.71
N LEU A 19 -1.66 2.98 21.26
CA LEU A 19 -1.23 1.59 21.08
C LEU A 19 -2.28 0.61 21.59
N ARG A 20 -2.89 0.92 22.72
CA ARG A 20 -3.93 0.09 23.30
C ARG A 20 -5.23 0.10 22.50
N LEU A 21 -5.66 1.26 22.00
CA LEU A 21 -6.81 1.36 21.08
C LEU A 21 -6.56 0.61 19.76
N LEU A 22 -5.32 0.60 19.27
CA LEU A 22 -4.92 -0.18 18.09
C LEU A 22 -5.03 -1.68 18.36
N GLU A 23 -4.51 -2.15 19.50
CA GLU A 23 -4.59 -3.56 19.93
C GLU A 23 -6.05 -4.03 20.06
N LEU A 24 -6.93 -3.18 20.59
CA LEU A 24 -8.35 -3.47 20.73
C LEU A 24 -9.16 -3.31 19.43
N GLY A 25 -8.54 -2.94 18.32
CA GLY A 25 -9.22 -2.69 17.03
C GLY A 25 -10.19 -1.50 17.05
N CYS A 26 -10.07 -0.62 18.04
CA CYS A 26 -10.97 0.52 18.25
C CYS A 26 -10.41 1.84 17.68
N LEU A 27 -9.11 1.88 17.34
CA LEU A 27 -8.46 3.03 16.72
C LEU A 27 -8.91 3.20 15.26
N ASP A 28 -9.26 4.42 14.89
CA ASP A 28 -9.45 4.79 13.48
C ASP A 28 -8.13 5.16 12.83
N THR A 29 -7.51 4.17 12.18
CA THR A 29 -6.20 4.29 11.53
C THR A 29 -6.21 5.19 10.29
N LYS A 30 -7.37 5.55 9.76
CA LYS A 30 -7.48 6.44 8.59
C LYS A 30 -7.41 7.92 8.99
N ARG A 31 -7.70 8.25 10.24
CA ARG A 31 -7.69 9.62 10.76
C ARG A 31 -6.38 9.93 11.48
N LYS A 32 -5.92 11.17 11.30
CA LYS A 32 -4.78 11.74 12.03
C LYS A 32 -5.21 12.10 13.45
N LEU A 33 -4.28 11.97 14.39
CA LEU A 33 -4.45 12.50 15.74
C LEU A 33 -4.44 14.03 15.68
N SER A 34 -5.35 14.67 16.41
CA SER A 34 -5.46 16.13 16.49
C SER A 34 -4.90 16.64 17.82
N LYS A 35 -3.99 17.62 17.77
CA LYS A 35 -3.41 18.24 18.97
C LYS A 35 -4.27 19.44 19.40
N LYS A 36 -4.76 19.44 20.64
CA LYS A 36 -5.57 20.53 21.23
C LYS A 36 -4.97 20.95 22.57
N GLY A 37 -4.05 21.91 22.56
CA GLY A 37 -3.36 22.36 23.77
C GLY A 37 -2.56 21.23 24.43
N GLU A 38 -2.90 20.86 25.66
CA GLU A 38 -2.29 19.77 26.45
C GLU A 38 -2.89 18.39 26.22
N HIS A 39 -3.87 18.27 25.33
CA HIS A 39 -4.55 17.02 25.02
C HIS A 39 -4.38 16.65 23.54
N LEU A 40 -4.52 15.36 23.25
CA LEU A 40 -4.69 14.82 21.91
C LEU A 40 -6.07 14.20 21.77
N GLU A 41 -6.67 14.39 20.60
CA GLU A 41 -7.87 13.69 20.17
C GLU A 41 -7.45 12.47 19.36
N ILE A 42 -7.70 11.29 19.91
CA ILE A 42 -7.38 10.00 19.29
C ILE A 42 -8.66 9.45 18.64
N PRO A 43 -8.71 9.32 17.31
CA PRO A 43 -9.94 8.96 16.59
C PRO A 43 -10.29 7.49 16.80
N ILE A 44 -11.58 7.18 17.01
CA ILE A 44 -12.09 5.81 17.24
C ILE A 44 -13.19 5.42 16.26
N THR A 45 -13.25 4.14 15.88
CA THR A 45 -14.18 3.59 14.85
C THR A 45 -15.52 3.11 15.40
N GLY A 46 -15.68 3.07 16.73
CA GLY A 46 -16.86 2.49 17.40
C GLY A 46 -17.09 3.02 18.81
N GLY A 47 -17.51 2.12 19.70
CA GLY A 47 -17.72 2.44 21.13
C GLY A 47 -16.42 2.69 21.89
N VAL A 48 -16.53 3.35 23.04
CA VAL A 48 -15.39 3.52 23.94
C VAL A 48 -15.16 2.21 24.70
N PRO A 49 -13.96 1.61 24.64
CA PRO A 49 -13.70 0.44 25.46
C PRO A 49 -13.82 0.78 26.95
N PRO A 50 -14.29 -0.14 27.82
CA PRO A 50 -14.54 0.17 29.23
C PRO A 50 -13.34 0.78 29.98
N GLU A 51 -12.13 0.36 29.64
CA GLU A 51 -10.88 0.88 30.21
C GLU A 51 -10.59 2.36 29.87
N PHE A 52 -11.25 2.91 28.84
CA PHE A 52 -11.18 4.33 28.47
C PHE A 52 -12.38 5.15 28.98
N GLY A 53 -13.26 4.57 29.80
CA GLY A 53 -14.49 5.23 30.26
C GLY A 53 -14.28 6.51 31.08
N SER A 54 -13.08 6.74 31.60
CA SER A 54 -12.69 7.98 32.31
C SER A 54 -12.34 9.13 31.37
N TYR A 55 -12.05 8.86 30.09
CA TYR A 55 -11.71 9.89 29.12
C TYR A 55 -12.96 10.49 28.48
N ARG A 56 -12.88 11.78 28.16
CA ARG A 56 -13.94 12.48 27.46
C ARG A 56 -13.98 12.06 25.99
N VAL A 57 -15.18 11.75 25.49
CA VAL A 57 -15.45 11.55 24.06
C VAL A 57 -15.88 12.87 23.44
N VAL A 58 -15.35 13.17 22.27
CA VAL A 58 -15.73 14.32 21.45
C VAL A 58 -16.07 13.89 20.03
N TRP A 59 -16.76 14.77 19.30
CA TRP A 59 -17.06 14.63 17.89
C TRP A 59 -16.39 15.79 17.14
N PRO A 60 -15.14 15.62 16.67
CA PRO A 60 -14.41 16.71 16.05
C PRO A 60 -15.01 17.10 14.70
N ASP A 61 -15.27 18.40 14.52
CA ASP A 61 -15.70 18.96 13.23
C ASP A 61 -14.52 19.16 12.25
N ASP A 62 -13.27 19.10 12.74
CA ASP A 62 -12.03 19.33 11.99
C ASP A 62 -11.17 18.07 11.79
N ALA A 63 -11.81 16.89 11.70
CA ALA A 63 -11.12 15.62 11.51
C ALA A 63 -10.22 15.60 10.26
N LYS A 64 -8.93 15.34 10.45
CA LYS A 64 -7.95 15.21 9.36
C LYS A 64 -7.71 13.73 9.05
N TYR A 65 -7.52 13.41 7.78
CA TYR A 65 -7.24 12.05 7.33
C TYR A 65 -5.79 11.93 6.85
N TYR A 66 -5.23 10.72 6.93
CA TYR A 66 -4.06 10.40 6.12
C TYR A 66 -4.48 10.45 4.64
N ALA A 67 -3.60 10.98 3.79
CA ALA A 67 -3.84 10.87 2.36
C ALA A 67 -3.89 9.37 2.03
N PRO A 68 -4.90 8.90 1.28
CA PRO A 68 -4.88 7.52 0.81
C PRO A 68 -3.60 7.31 -0.01
N GLU A 69 -3.00 6.14 0.12
CA GLU A 69 -1.96 5.75 -0.82
C GLU A 69 -2.57 5.71 -2.23
N PRO A 70 -1.89 6.28 -3.24
CA PRO A 70 -2.41 6.28 -4.60
C PRO A 70 -2.57 4.83 -5.07
N THR A 71 -3.64 4.55 -5.79
CA THR A 71 -3.80 3.26 -6.50
C THR A 71 -3.13 3.33 -7.87
N LEU A 72 -2.93 2.18 -8.51
CA LEU A 72 -2.46 2.14 -9.90
C LEU A 72 -3.41 2.92 -10.82
N GLY A 73 -4.72 2.78 -10.61
CA GLY A 73 -5.73 3.53 -11.34
C GLY A 73 -5.60 5.04 -11.15
N ASP A 74 -5.29 5.51 -9.94
CA ASP A 74 -5.08 6.93 -9.68
C ASP A 74 -3.87 7.50 -10.44
N LEU A 75 -2.78 6.73 -10.53
CA LEU A 75 -1.57 7.14 -11.27
C LEU A 75 -1.77 7.11 -12.79
N MET A 76 -2.68 6.28 -13.29
CA MET A 76 -2.92 6.08 -14.72
C MET A 76 -4.11 6.88 -15.27
N ARG A 77 -4.92 7.50 -14.40
CA ARG A 77 -6.17 8.19 -14.80
C ARG A 77 -5.96 9.36 -15.77
N GLU A 78 -4.82 10.03 -15.70
CA GLU A 78 -4.49 11.12 -16.64
C GLU A 78 -4.02 10.61 -18.01
N HIS A 79 -3.75 9.31 -18.14
CA HIS A 79 -3.16 8.70 -19.33
C HIS A 79 -4.09 7.73 -20.05
N LEU A 80 -5.16 7.26 -19.40
CA LEU A 80 -6.06 6.23 -19.90
C LEU A 80 -7.53 6.66 -19.73
N ASP A 81 -8.37 6.22 -20.66
CA ASP A 81 -9.83 6.31 -20.54
C ASP A 81 -10.38 5.25 -19.55
N ASP A 82 -11.64 5.40 -19.14
CA ASP A 82 -12.27 4.52 -18.15
C ASP A 82 -12.29 3.05 -18.59
N ASP A 83 -12.45 2.79 -19.89
CA ASP A 83 -12.44 1.44 -20.45
C ASP A 83 -11.06 0.78 -20.29
N LYS A 84 -9.98 1.49 -20.59
CA LYS A 84 -8.61 0.98 -20.39
C LYS A 84 -8.22 0.93 -18.91
N LEU A 85 -8.71 1.84 -18.08
CA LEU A 85 -8.47 1.78 -16.63
C LEU A 85 -9.06 0.50 -16.03
N ALA A 86 -10.21 0.04 -16.51
CA ALA A 86 -10.82 -1.22 -16.09
C ALA A 86 -10.00 -2.47 -16.46
N LEU A 87 -9.08 -2.35 -17.43
CA LEU A 87 -8.19 -3.42 -17.87
C LEU A 87 -6.85 -3.46 -17.13
N LEU A 88 -6.58 -2.49 -16.26
CA LEU A 88 -5.33 -2.45 -15.49
C LEU A 88 -5.13 -3.73 -14.67
N PRO A 89 -3.87 -4.14 -14.42
CA PRO A 89 -3.58 -5.28 -13.55
C PRO A 89 -4.28 -5.13 -12.18
N GLY A 90 -5.21 -6.04 -11.87
CA GLY A 90 -5.91 -6.06 -10.58
C GLY A 90 -5.10 -6.64 -9.42
N GLY A 91 -3.93 -7.22 -9.71
CA GLY A 91 -3.01 -7.78 -8.74
C GLY A 91 -1.64 -8.06 -9.37
N TRP A 92 -0.62 -8.23 -8.53
CA TRP A 92 0.76 -8.43 -8.94
C TRP A 92 1.54 -9.17 -7.85
N GLN A 93 2.70 -9.71 -8.23
CA GLN A 93 3.62 -10.36 -7.30
C GLN A 93 4.81 -9.46 -7.04
N ILE A 94 5.33 -9.50 -5.81
CA ILE A 94 6.60 -8.87 -5.45
C ILE A 94 7.56 -9.97 -5.04
N ILE A 95 8.61 -10.17 -5.84
CA ILE A 95 9.65 -11.15 -5.60
C ILE A 95 10.91 -10.38 -5.21
N GLY A 96 11.11 -10.23 -3.90
CA GLY A 96 12.25 -9.47 -3.38
C GLY A 96 12.06 -7.98 -3.69
N ASP A 97 12.91 -7.45 -4.56
CA ASP A 97 12.88 -6.06 -5.04
C ASP A 97 12.34 -5.94 -6.49
N ILE A 98 11.63 -6.95 -6.99
CA ILE A 98 11.11 -6.99 -8.36
C ILE A 98 9.59 -7.17 -8.34
N VAL A 99 8.88 -6.39 -9.16
CA VAL A 99 7.42 -6.53 -9.35
C VAL A 99 7.14 -7.34 -10.62
N VAL A 100 6.23 -8.30 -10.54
CA VAL A 100 5.76 -9.07 -11.69
C VAL A 100 4.26 -8.85 -11.87
N ILE A 101 3.86 -8.38 -13.05
CA ILE A 101 2.48 -8.05 -13.39
C ILE A 101 1.97 -8.94 -14.53
N SER A 102 0.67 -9.21 -14.54
CA SER A 102 -0.03 -9.74 -15.72
C SER A 102 -0.95 -8.65 -16.25
N MET A 103 -1.05 -8.51 -17.56
CA MET A 103 -1.70 -7.36 -18.20
C MET A 103 -2.52 -7.81 -19.41
N HIS A 104 -3.67 -7.16 -19.62
CA HIS A 104 -4.47 -7.33 -20.82
C HIS A 104 -3.69 -6.83 -22.06
N SER A 105 -3.80 -7.53 -23.19
CA SER A 105 -3.06 -7.21 -24.42
C SER A 105 -3.30 -5.79 -24.92
N ASP A 106 -4.51 -5.26 -24.71
CA ASP A 106 -4.89 -3.91 -25.15
C ASP A 106 -4.11 -2.80 -24.42
N LEU A 107 -3.48 -3.12 -23.29
CA LEU A 107 -2.60 -2.22 -22.56
C LEU A 107 -1.12 -2.36 -22.94
N TYR A 108 -0.75 -3.30 -23.82
CA TYR A 108 0.64 -3.47 -24.24
C TYR A 108 1.26 -2.19 -24.85
N PRO A 109 0.54 -1.34 -25.60
CA PRO A 109 1.09 -0.07 -26.08
C PRO A 109 1.51 0.90 -24.96
N VAL A 110 1.00 0.72 -23.74
CA VAL A 110 1.28 1.57 -22.56
C VAL A 110 1.96 0.80 -21.43
N LYS A 111 2.51 -0.40 -21.70
CA LYS A 111 3.07 -1.29 -20.67
C LYS A 111 4.20 -0.65 -19.87
N GLU A 112 5.03 0.16 -20.52
CA GLU A 112 6.13 0.88 -19.86
C GLU A 112 5.60 1.92 -18.87
N LEU A 113 4.57 2.67 -19.26
CA LEU A 113 3.92 3.64 -18.39
C LEU A 113 3.29 2.98 -17.16
N VAL A 114 2.66 1.80 -17.34
CA VAL A 114 2.16 1.00 -16.22
C VAL A 114 3.33 0.52 -15.35
N GLY A 115 4.43 0.07 -15.94
CA GLY A 115 5.65 -0.30 -15.22
C GLY A 115 6.19 0.84 -14.35
N GLU A 116 6.27 2.06 -14.90
CA GLU A 116 6.70 3.25 -14.15
C GLU A 116 5.72 3.60 -13.02
N ALA A 117 4.41 3.49 -13.26
CA ALA A 117 3.41 3.66 -12.22
C ALA A 117 3.58 2.63 -11.09
N MET A 118 3.93 1.38 -11.42
CA MET A 118 4.23 0.34 -10.44
C MET A 118 5.49 0.64 -9.63
N LEU A 119 6.54 1.19 -10.24
CA LEU A 119 7.72 1.66 -9.50
C LEU A 119 7.41 2.86 -8.58
N LYS A 120 6.46 3.72 -8.94
CA LYS A 120 5.96 4.78 -8.06
C LYS A 120 5.19 4.22 -6.86
N LEU A 121 4.37 3.18 -7.06
CA LEU A 121 3.66 2.48 -5.98
C LEU A 121 4.61 1.72 -5.05
N TYR A 122 5.69 1.16 -5.59
CA TYR A 122 6.66 0.37 -4.85
C TYR A 122 8.07 0.98 -4.95
N PRO A 123 8.36 2.04 -4.18
CA PRO A 123 9.66 2.73 -4.23
C PRO A 123 10.87 1.83 -3.97
N TYR A 124 10.69 0.76 -3.19
CA TYR A 124 11.75 -0.20 -2.86
C TYR A 124 12.04 -1.21 -3.98
N CYS A 125 11.14 -1.35 -4.96
CA CYS A 125 11.37 -2.21 -6.11
C CYS A 125 12.21 -1.50 -7.16
N LYS A 126 13.09 -2.26 -7.82
CA LYS A 126 14.02 -1.74 -8.84
C LYS A 126 13.54 -1.96 -10.27
N SER A 127 12.73 -2.98 -10.50
CA SER A 127 12.29 -3.37 -11.85
C SER A 127 10.88 -3.95 -11.84
N VAL A 128 10.23 -3.88 -13.00
CA VAL A 128 8.88 -4.42 -13.24
C VAL A 128 8.90 -5.29 -14.47
N TYR A 129 8.35 -6.49 -14.37
CA TYR A 129 8.25 -7.45 -15.45
C TYR A 129 6.79 -7.78 -15.78
N LEU A 130 6.47 -7.86 -17.07
CA LEU A 130 5.24 -8.43 -17.58
C LEU A 130 5.39 -9.95 -17.71
N ASP A 131 4.50 -10.71 -17.07
CA ASP A 131 4.43 -12.16 -17.15
C ASP A 131 3.69 -12.61 -18.42
N GLU A 132 4.40 -13.29 -19.32
CA GLU A 132 3.87 -13.86 -20.57
C GLU A 132 3.56 -15.37 -20.42
N GLY A 133 3.57 -15.89 -19.19
CA GLY A 133 3.26 -17.27 -18.86
C GLY A 133 4.49 -18.14 -18.59
N ILE A 134 4.26 -19.44 -18.43
CA ILE A 134 5.28 -20.43 -18.05
C ILE A 134 5.33 -21.53 -19.09
N SER A 135 6.53 -21.93 -19.51
CA SER A 135 6.71 -22.92 -20.58
C SER A 135 7.81 -23.95 -20.29
N GLY A 136 7.80 -25.02 -21.10
CA GLY A 136 8.83 -26.05 -21.10
C GLY A 136 8.81 -26.99 -19.89
N LYS A 137 9.63 -28.05 -19.95
CA LYS A 137 9.73 -29.07 -18.90
C LYS A 137 10.25 -28.51 -17.57
N LEU A 138 11.14 -27.51 -17.66
CA LEU A 138 11.72 -26.84 -16.50
C LEU A 138 10.81 -25.75 -15.93
N ARG A 139 9.61 -25.54 -16.50
CA ARG A 139 8.62 -24.57 -16.02
C ARG A 139 9.23 -23.17 -15.88
N ARG A 140 10.01 -22.74 -16.88
CA ARG A 140 10.62 -21.40 -16.86
C ARG A 140 9.55 -20.36 -17.16
N PRO A 141 9.45 -19.30 -16.35
CA PRO A 141 8.60 -18.18 -16.70
C PRO A 141 9.13 -17.56 -17.99
N ARG A 142 8.28 -16.81 -18.70
CA ARG A 142 8.68 -15.98 -19.81
C ARG A 142 8.23 -14.58 -19.44
N ARG A 143 9.18 -13.68 -19.20
CA ARG A 143 8.87 -12.34 -18.71
C ARG A 143 9.59 -11.27 -19.49
N GLU A 144 8.90 -10.17 -19.73
CA GLU A 144 9.44 -8.99 -20.40
C GLU A 144 9.68 -7.88 -19.39
N LEU A 145 10.86 -7.26 -19.40
CA LEU A 145 11.14 -6.08 -18.59
C LEU A 145 10.35 -4.88 -19.15
N VAL A 146 9.51 -4.25 -18.33
CA VAL A 146 8.68 -3.11 -18.75
C VAL A 146 9.02 -1.80 -18.02
N ALA A 147 9.70 -1.86 -16.88
CA ALA A 147 10.26 -0.67 -16.24
C ALA A 147 11.48 -1.01 -15.40
N LEU A 148 12.42 -0.05 -15.30
CA LEU A 148 13.68 -0.22 -14.61
C LEU A 148 14.13 1.11 -14.01
N ARG A 149 14.56 1.09 -12.74
CA ARG A 149 15.21 2.25 -12.11
C ARG A 149 16.60 2.47 -12.68
N ASP A 150 17.00 3.74 -12.73
CA ASP A 150 18.36 4.13 -13.09
C ASP A 150 19.42 3.49 -12.18
N GLY A 151 20.56 3.14 -12.78
CA GLY A 151 21.72 2.61 -12.05
C GLY A 151 21.59 1.14 -11.60
N VAL A 152 20.71 0.36 -12.22
CA VAL A 152 20.55 -1.07 -11.94
C VAL A 152 21.23 -1.90 -13.02
N ASP A 153 22.25 -2.68 -12.63
CA ASP A 153 22.99 -3.56 -13.55
C ASP A 153 22.29 -4.89 -13.83
N ASP A 154 21.71 -5.52 -12.79
CA ASP A 154 21.05 -6.83 -12.86
C ASP A 154 19.54 -6.71 -12.56
N PRO A 155 18.71 -6.32 -13.55
CA PRO A 155 17.29 -6.05 -13.32
C PRO A 155 16.46 -7.30 -13.02
N ALA A 156 16.91 -8.49 -13.42
CA ALA A 156 16.19 -9.76 -13.27
C ALA A 156 16.57 -10.55 -11.99
N ILE A 157 17.70 -10.22 -11.36
CA ILE A 157 18.22 -10.99 -10.23
C ILE A 157 17.79 -10.36 -8.91
N THR A 158 17.27 -11.16 -7.99
CA THR A 158 16.85 -10.69 -6.67
C THR A 158 17.19 -11.69 -5.55
N VAL A 159 17.06 -11.25 -4.30
CA VAL A 159 17.05 -12.12 -3.13
C VAL A 159 15.68 -12.03 -2.47
N HIS A 160 14.91 -13.11 -2.58
CA HIS A 160 13.59 -13.22 -1.96
C HIS A 160 13.72 -13.82 -0.56
N ASN A 161 12.99 -13.24 0.40
CA ASN A 161 12.90 -13.75 1.77
C ASN A 161 11.54 -14.42 1.96
N GLU A 162 11.54 -15.70 2.28
CA GLU A 162 10.31 -16.46 2.54
C GLU A 162 10.55 -17.43 3.70
N ASN A 163 9.68 -17.40 4.71
CA ASN A 163 9.74 -18.28 5.88
C ASN A 163 11.12 -18.33 6.59
N GLY A 164 11.83 -17.20 6.63
CA GLY A 164 13.17 -17.10 7.23
C GLY A 164 14.32 -17.61 6.35
N CYS A 165 14.03 -18.10 5.14
CA CYS A 165 15.02 -18.49 4.15
C CYS A 165 15.28 -17.38 3.13
N ARG A 166 16.48 -17.40 2.52
CA ARG A 166 16.89 -16.46 1.47
C ARG A 166 17.15 -17.20 0.16
N PHE A 167 16.50 -16.76 -0.91
CA PHE A 167 16.61 -17.37 -2.23
C PHE A 167 17.14 -16.35 -3.23
N ARG A 168 18.32 -16.62 -3.82
CA ARG A 168 18.79 -15.85 -4.98
C ARG A 168 18.11 -16.40 -6.21
N LEU A 169 17.33 -15.58 -6.90
CA LEU A 169 16.48 -15.98 -8.01
C LEU A 169 16.74 -15.09 -9.23
N ASP A 170 16.63 -15.69 -10.40
CA ASP A 170 16.37 -15.00 -11.67
C ASP A 170 14.87 -15.10 -11.94
N VAL A 171 14.21 -13.98 -12.19
CA VAL A 171 12.76 -13.96 -12.41
C VAL A 171 12.35 -14.26 -13.85
N THR A 172 13.30 -14.40 -14.79
CA THR A 172 13.03 -14.60 -16.23
C THR A 172 13.09 -16.05 -16.70
#